data_AF-J9D459-F1
#
_entry.id   AF-J9D459-F1
#
_cell.length_a   1.000
_cell.length_b   1.000
_cell.length_c   1.000
_cell.angle_alpha   90.00
_cell.angle_beta   90.00
_cell.angle_gamma   90.00
#
_symmetry.space_group_name_H-M   'P 1'
#
loop_
_entity.id
_entity.type
_entity.pdbx_description
1 polymer ?
#
loop_
_entity_poly.entity_id
_entity_poly.type
_entity_poly.pdbx_seq_one_letter_code
_entity_poly.pdbx_strand_id
1 'polypeptide(L)'
;MSYLDINLMLKYNSENECKVLLNYDIIYEFNGAFYLNKNFNGGDLDLFDYNVLPIKTETARTCIDHYINPCMLAKSQIMLFLKKNQQADYFKLQNIVDDVKFFDQAIKELLENEFIILNGNKVIYRA
;
A
#
# COMPACT_ATOMS: atom_id res chain seq x y z
N MET A 1 -17.63 14.10 -6.43
CA MET A 1 -18.48 12.93 -6.78
C MET A 1 -19.14 12.44 -5.50
N SER A 2 -20.45 12.20 -5.44
CA SER A 2 -21.10 11.80 -4.18
C SER A 2 -20.91 10.32 -3.88
N TYR A 3 -21.21 9.90 -2.64
CA TYR A 3 -21.21 8.48 -2.24
C TYR A 3 -22.08 7.59 -3.15
N LEU A 4 -23.25 8.09 -3.52
CA LEU A 4 -24.19 7.38 -4.36
C LEU A 4 -23.63 7.20 -5.78
N ASP A 5 -23.00 8.24 -6.32
CA ASP A 5 -22.39 8.19 -7.66
C ASP A 5 -21.27 7.15 -7.70
N ILE A 6 -20.42 7.10 -6.67
CA ILE A 6 -19.32 6.14 -6.55
C ILE A 6 -19.87 4.72 -6.46
N ASN A 7 -20.84 4.46 -5.58
CA ASN A 7 -21.45 3.14 -5.43
C ASN A 7 -22.12 2.65 -6.72
N LEU A 8 -22.79 3.54 -7.46
CA LEU A 8 -23.43 3.22 -8.74
C LEU A 8 -22.40 2.90 -9.83
N MET A 9 -21.31 3.67 -9.92
CA MET A 9 -20.23 3.41 -10.88
C MET A 9 -19.52 2.09 -10.60
N LEU A 10 -19.25 1.80 -9.33
CA LEU A 10 -18.49 0.64 -8.91
C LEU A 10 -19.32 -0.63 -8.74
N LYS A 11 -20.66 -0.50 -8.67
CA LYS A 11 -21.61 -1.60 -8.45
C LYS A 11 -21.37 -2.38 -7.14
N TYR A 12 -20.80 -1.75 -6.12
CA TYR A 12 -20.69 -2.28 -4.76
C TYR A 12 -20.74 -1.15 -3.73
N ASN A 13 -20.87 -1.49 -2.44
CA ASN A 13 -20.87 -0.51 -1.36
C ASN A 13 -19.43 -0.11 -0.99
N SER A 14 -19.04 1.11 -1.33
CA SER A 14 -17.71 1.70 -1.10
C SER A 14 -17.57 2.50 0.20
N GLU A 15 -18.56 2.42 1.10
CA GLU A 15 -18.64 3.27 2.29
C GLU A 15 -17.43 3.10 3.22
N ASN A 16 -16.98 1.87 3.43
CA ASN A 16 -15.83 1.57 4.27
C ASN A 16 -14.52 2.03 3.62
N GLU A 17 -14.42 1.85 2.30
CA GLU A 17 -13.28 2.25 1.49
C GLU A 17 -13.08 3.75 1.50
N CYS A 18 -14.15 4.53 1.29
CA CYS A 18 -14.08 5.99 1.38
C CYS A 18 -13.73 6.48 2.79
N LYS A 19 -14.22 5.83 3.86
CA LYS A 19 -13.82 6.15 5.25
C LYS A 19 -12.33 5.94 5.47
N VAL A 20 -11.79 4.84 4.95
CA VAL A 20 -10.35 4.56 5.01
C VAL A 20 -9.58 5.63 4.24
N LEU A 21 -9.96 5.93 3.00
CA LEU A 21 -9.26 6.93 2.17
C LEU A 21 -9.32 8.35 2.76
N LEU A 22 -10.41 8.72 3.44
CA LEU A 22 -10.54 9.98 4.19
C LEU A 22 -9.60 10.01 5.41
N ASN A 23 -9.53 8.91 6.17
CA ASN A 23 -8.67 8.82 7.36
C ASN A 23 -7.18 8.98 7.04
N TYR A 24 -6.75 8.57 5.84
CA TYR A 24 -5.38 8.73 5.35
C TYR A 24 -5.16 10.01 4.54
N ASP A 25 -6.11 10.96 4.55
CA ASP A 25 -6.05 12.22 3.80
C ASP A 25 -5.80 12.04 2.28
N ILE A 26 -6.12 10.87 1.71
CA ILE A 26 -5.96 10.58 0.28
C ILE A 26 -7.06 11.31 -0.51
N ILE A 27 -8.26 11.32 0.04
CA ILE A 27 -9.41 12.07 -0.47
C ILE A 27 -9.91 13.03 0.61
N TYR A 28 -10.60 14.09 0.21
CA TYR A 28 -11.32 14.96 1.12
C TYR A 28 -12.76 15.12 0.65
N GLU A 29 -13.66 15.40 1.60
CA GLU A 29 -15.05 15.72 1.32
C GLU A 29 -15.25 17.23 1.35
N PHE A 30 -15.92 17.76 0.32
CA PHE A 30 -16.34 19.14 0.27
C PHE A 30 -17.76 19.21 -0.32
N ASN A 31 -18.69 19.79 0.42
CA ASN A 31 -20.11 19.92 0.03
C ASN A 31 -20.76 18.59 -0.42
N GLY A 32 -20.51 17.49 0.29
CA GLY A 32 -21.11 16.18 -0.02
C GLY A 32 -20.49 15.46 -1.24
N ALA A 33 -19.38 16.00 -1.75
CA ALA A 33 -18.63 15.43 -2.86
C ALA A 33 -17.20 15.09 -2.43
N PHE A 34 -16.70 13.93 -2.86
CA PHE A 34 -15.33 13.52 -2.70
C PHE A 34 -14.44 14.09 -3.80
N TYR A 35 -13.24 14.50 -3.37
CA TYR A 35 -12.18 15.04 -4.20
C TYR A 35 -10.84 14.42 -3.79
N LEU A 36 -9.92 14.33 -4.74
CA LEU A 36 -8.57 13.85 -4.49
C LEU A 36 -7.75 14.96 -3.80
N ASN A 37 -7.06 14.61 -2.73
CA ASN A 37 -6.15 15.53 -2.06
C ASN A 37 -4.83 15.61 -2.84
N LYS A 38 -4.63 16.70 -3.59
CA LYS A 38 -3.42 16.91 -4.41
C LYS A 38 -2.15 17.13 -3.59
N ASN A 39 -2.28 17.39 -2.29
CA ASN A 39 -1.16 17.58 -1.38
C ASN A 39 -0.76 16.28 -0.68
N PHE A 40 -1.47 15.17 -0.95
CA PHE A 40 -1.10 13.85 -0.44
C PHE A 40 0.23 13.42 -1.10
N ASN A 41 1.29 13.37 -0.29
CA ASN A 41 2.66 13.07 -0.76
C ASN A 41 3.00 11.57 -0.69
N GLY A 42 2.01 10.71 -0.42
CA GLY A 42 2.21 9.27 -0.24
C GLY A 42 3.00 8.90 1.02
N GLY A 43 3.43 9.86 1.86
CA GLY A 43 4.43 9.65 2.90
C GLY A 43 3.92 9.08 4.22
N ASP A 44 2.62 9.21 4.50
CA ASP A 44 2.05 8.89 5.83
C ASP A 44 1.20 7.60 5.86
N LEU A 45 1.17 6.84 4.77
CA LEU A 45 0.57 5.51 4.80
C LEU A 45 1.58 4.57 5.48
N ASP A 46 1.30 4.23 6.74
CA ASP A 46 2.12 3.28 7.48
C ASP A 46 2.27 2.01 6.64
N LEU A 47 3.51 1.59 6.41
CA LEU A 47 3.90 0.45 5.59
C LEU A 47 3.15 -0.83 5.95
N PHE A 48 2.59 -0.89 7.15
CA PHE A 48 1.83 -2.01 7.71
C PHE A 48 0.31 -1.92 7.55
N ASP A 49 -0.23 -0.77 7.13
CA ASP A 49 -1.68 -0.54 6.97
C ASP A 49 -2.23 -0.97 5.60
N TYR A 50 -1.41 -1.65 4.81
CA TYR A 50 -1.81 -2.27 3.56
C TYR A 50 -3.00 -3.25 3.71
N ASN A 51 -3.18 -3.88 4.87
CA ASN A 51 -4.37 -4.72 5.11
C ASN A 51 -5.68 -3.92 5.28
N VAL A 52 -5.59 -2.61 5.51
CA VAL A 52 -6.74 -1.71 5.71
C VAL A 52 -7.20 -1.13 4.38
N LEU A 53 -6.31 -1.04 3.40
CA LEU A 53 -6.64 -0.57 2.07
C LEU A 53 -7.38 -1.69 1.28
N PRO A 54 -8.47 -1.37 0.59
CA PRO A 54 -9.29 -2.34 -0.15
C PRO A 54 -8.66 -2.73 -1.49
N ILE A 55 -7.36 -3.07 -1.53
CA ILE A 55 -6.52 -3.23 -2.73
C ILE A 55 -7.06 -4.25 -3.75
N LYS A 56 -8.00 -5.10 -3.32
CA LYS A 56 -8.65 -6.10 -4.17
C LYS A 56 -9.71 -5.52 -5.12
N THR A 57 -10.09 -4.25 -4.98
CA THR A 57 -11.05 -3.60 -5.86
C THR A 57 -10.36 -2.73 -6.91
N GLU A 58 -10.95 -2.65 -8.10
CA GLU A 58 -10.43 -1.89 -9.25
C GLU A 58 -10.23 -0.39 -8.92
N THR A 59 -11.07 0.14 -8.04
CA THR A 59 -10.99 1.49 -7.47
C THR A 59 -9.72 1.72 -6.65
N ALA A 60 -9.41 0.76 -5.77
CA ALA A 60 -8.22 0.82 -4.94
C ALA A 60 -6.97 0.70 -5.80
N ARG A 61 -6.98 -0.20 -6.79
CA ARG A 61 -5.88 -0.36 -7.76
C ARG A 61 -5.60 0.94 -8.52
N THR A 62 -6.64 1.60 -9.02
CA THR A 62 -6.50 2.88 -9.74
C THR A 62 -5.96 4.00 -8.82
N CYS A 63 -6.39 4.04 -7.56
CA CYS A 63 -5.86 4.99 -6.58
C CYS A 63 -4.40 4.67 -6.20
N ILE A 64 -4.05 3.39 -6.05
CA ILE A 64 -2.68 2.94 -5.76
C ILE A 64 -1.75 3.26 -6.94
N ASP A 65 -2.15 2.92 -8.16
CA ASP A 65 -1.37 3.15 -9.38
C ASP A 65 -1.15 4.65 -9.66
N HIS A 66 -2.05 5.52 -9.21
CA HIS A 66 -1.92 6.97 -9.38
C HIS A 66 -1.25 7.70 -8.19
N TYR A 67 -1.26 7.13 -6.97
CA TYR A 67 -0.89 7.88 -5.75
C TYR A 67 0.04 7.16 -4.78
N ILE A 68 0.13 5.82 -4.81
CA ILE A 68 1.09 5.10 -3.97
C ILE A 68 2.35 4.85 -4.81
N ASN A 69 3.48 5.34 -4.31
CA ASN A 69 4.78 5.02 -4.90
C ASN A 69 4.90 3.49 -4.98
N PRO A 70 5.08 2.90 -6.19
CA PRO A 70 5.20 1.45 -6.36
C PRO A 70 6.28 0.80 -5.48
N CYS A 71 7.30 1.56 -5.08
CA CYS A 71 8.28 1.14 -4.09
C CYS A 71 7.67 0.96 -2.69
N MET A 72 6.78 1.85 -2.24
CA MET A 72 6.07 1.65 -0.97
C MET A 72 5.21 0.39 -0.99
N LEU A 73 4.51 0.15 -2.10
CA LEU A 73 3.71 -1.06 -2.28
C LEU A 73 4.56 -2.33 -2.12
N ALA A 74 5.70 -2.36 -2.81
CA ALA A 74 6.67 -3.45 -2.70
C ALA A 74 7.18 -3.63 -1.25
N LYS A 75 7.52 -2.52 -0.57
CA LYS A 75 7.95 -2.57 0.84
C LYS A 75 6.86 -3.14 1.75
N SER A 76 5.60 -2.70 1.62
CA SER A 76 4.47 -3.22 2.38
C SER A 76 4.26 -4.72 2.17
N GLN A 77 4.32 -5.20 0.93
CA GLN A 77 4.16 -6.62 0.60
C GLN A 77 5.25 -7.47 1.25
N ILE A 78 6.50 -7.02 1.16
CA ILE A 78 7.66 -7.66 1.79
C ILE A 78 7.47 -7.70 3.32
N MET A 79 7.13 -6.56 3.93
CA MET A 79 6.99 -6.44 5.38
C MET A 79 5.84 -7.25 5.95
N LEU A 80 4.68 -7.29 5.28
CA LEU A 80 3.57 -8.16 5.70
C LEU A 80 3.94 -9.63 5.63
N PHE A 81 4.62 -10.05 4.56
CA PHE A 81 5.08 -11.42 4.43
C PHE A 81 6.09 -11.78 5.53
N LEU A 82 7.06 -10.91 5.76
CA LEU A 82 8.11 -11.12 6.76
C LEU A 82 7.59 -11.04 8.20
N LYS A 83 6.62 -10.17 8.51
CA LYS A 83 5.98 -10.13 9.83
C LYS A 83 5.33 -11.46 10.19
N LYS A 84 4.74 -12.16 9.21
CA LYS A 84 4.14 -13.50 9.40
C LYS A 84 5.17 -14.62 9.46
N ASN A 85 6.19 -14.60 8.60
CA ASN A 85 7.11 -15.72 8.41
C ASN A 85 8.47 -15.54 9.12
N GLN A 86 8.72 -14.36 9.68
CA GLN A 86 9.95 -13.87 10.34
C GLN A 86 11.20 -13.82 9.45
N GLN A 87 11.31 -14.69 8.43
CA GLN A 87 12.41 -14.70 7.47
C GLN A 87 11.98 -15.31 6.13
N ALA A 88 12.68 -14.97 5.06
CA ALA A 88 12.47 -15.52 3.74
C ALA A 88 13.74 -15.46 2.89
N ASP A 89 13.87 -16.35 1.90
CA ASP A 89 14.92 -16.21 0.89
C ASP A 89 14.64 -15.00 -0.01
N TYR A 90 15.70 -14.31 -0.45
CA TYR A 90 15.62 -13.10 -1.29
C TYR A 90 14.76 -13.32 -2.53
N PHE A 91 15.03 -14.39 -3.28
CA PHE A 91 14.27 -14.76 -4.48
C PHE A 91 12.81 -15.13 -4.18
N LYS A 92 12.53 -15.65 -2.98
CA LYS A 92 11.16 -15.94 -2.57
C LYS A 92 10.38 -14.65 -2.40
N LEU A 93 10.96 -13.62 -1.78
CA LEU A 93 10.34 -12.30 -1.61
C LEU A 93 10.10 -11.59 -2.94
N GLN A 94 11.02 -11.72 -3.89
CA GLN A 94 10.86 -11.12 -5.21
C GLN A 94 9.58 -11.58 -5.93
N ASN A 95 9.17 -12.84 -5.73
CA ASN A 95 7.96 -13.41 -6.33
C ASN A 95 6.65 -12.99 -5.62
N ILE A 96 6.73 -12.24 -4.52
CA ILE A 96 5.57 -11.80 -3.72
C ILE A 96 5.19 -10.36 -4.06
N VAL A 97 6.12 -9.62 -4.68
CA VAL A 97 5.89 -8.24 -5.08
C VAL A 97 5.23 -8.19 -6.45
N ASP A 98 4.18 -7.37 -6.58
CA ASP A 98 3.42 -7.25 -7.83
C ASP A 98 4.24 -6.61 -8.96
N ASP A 99 5.04 -5.57 -8.64
CA ASP A 99 5.97 -4.96 -9.58
C ASP A 99 7.43 -5.17 -9.14
N VAL A 100 8.04 -6.20 -9.74
CA VAL A 100 9.42 -6.61 -9.46
C VAL A 100 10.44 -5.50 -9.75
N LYS A 101 10.13 -4.51 -10.59
CA LYS A 101 11.06 -3.40 -10.90
C LYS A 101 11.43 -2.58 -9.67
N PHE A 102 10.53 -2.52 -8.68
CA PHE A 102 10.74 -1.75 -7.45
C PHE A 102 11.24 -2.59 -6.28
N PHE A 103 11.46 -3.89 -6.49
CA PHE A 103 11.86 -4.83 -5.44
C PHE A 103 13.22 -4.47 -4.81
N ASP A 104 14.25 -4.26 -5.63
CA ASP A 104 15.60 -3.97 -5.13
C ASP A 104 15.64 -2.62 -4.38
N GLN A 105 14.90 -1.63 -4.87
CA GLN A 105 14.75 -0.34 -4.18
C GLN A 105 14.04 -0.52 -2.83
N ALA A 106 12.96 -1.29 -2.80
CA ALA A 106 12.20 -1.57 -1.58
C ALA A 106 13.06 -2.28 -0.52
N ILE A 107 13.83 -3.30 -0.91
CA ILE A 107 14.75 -3.99 0.01
C ILE A 107 15.81 -3.03 0.54
N LYS A 108 16.41 -2.21 -0.33
CA LYS A 108 17.43 -1.24 0.07
C LYS A 108 16.88 -0.27 1.11
N GLU A 109 15.74 0.34 0.85
CA GLU A 109 15.12 1.29 1.78
C GLU A 109 14.71 0.63 3.11
N LEU A 110 14.22 -0.61 3.09
CA LEU A 110 13.88 -1.35 4.32
C LEU A 110 15.13 -1.70 5.15
N LEU A 111 16.27 -1.98 4.50
CA LEU A 111 17.55 -2.20 5.18
C LEU A 111 18.08 -0.91 5.80
N GLU A 112 18.05 0.20 5.05
CA GLU A 112 18.51 1.52 5.52
C GLU A 112 17.72 2.01 6.73
N ASN A 113 16.42 1.70 6.79
CA ASN A 113 15.54 2.02 7.92
C ASN A 113 15.51 0.91 9.01
N GLU A 114 16.42 -0.07 8.93
CA GLU A 114 16.58 -1.16 9.91
C GLU A 114 15.35 -2.06 10.15
N PHE A 115 14.35 -2.01 9.27
CA PHE A 115 13.16 -2.87 9.33
C PHE A 115 13.45 -4.34 9.04
N ILE A 116 14.52 -4.61 8.28
CA ILE A 116 14.98 -5.95 7.92
C ILE A 116 16.50 -6.02 8.00
N ILE A 117 17.04 -7.24 8.03
CA ILE A 117 18.47 -7.51 7.89
C ILE A 117 18.72 -8.61 6.87
N LEU A 118 19.89 -8.56 6.23
CA LEU A 118 20.38 -9.62 5.36
C LEU A 118 21.33 -10.54 6.11
N ASN A 119 21.09 -11.85 6.02
CA ASN A 119 22.00 -12.90 6.46
C ASN A 119 22.21 -13.89 5.32
N GLY A 120 23.27 -13.68 4.54
CA GLY A 120 23.47 -14.40 3.28
C GLY A 120 22.33 -14.12 2.30
N ASN A 121 21.67 -15.18 1.82
CA ASN A 121 20.51 -15.08 0.91
C ASN A 121 19.17 -14.89 1.65
N LYS A 122 19.19 -14.81 2.99
CA LYS A 122 17.96 -14.65 3.79
C LYS A 122 17.75 -13.20 4.17
N VAL A 123 16.51 -12.76 4.04
CA VAL A 123 15.99 -11.51 4.57
C VAL A 123 15.22 -11.83 5.85
N ILE A 124 15.56 -11.16 6.95
CA ILE A 124 15.00 -11.40 8.28
C ILE A 124 14.28 -10.14 8.75
N TYR A 125 13.07 -10.30 9.28
CA TYR A 125 12.27 -9.23 9.88
C TYR A 125 12.92 -8.71 11.17
N ARG A 126 12.92 -7.39 11.38
CA ARG A 126 13.18 -6.77 12.69
C ARG A 126 11.88 -6.12 13.19
N ALA A 127 11.53 -6.47 14.42
CA ALA A 127 10.38 -5.92 15.15
C ALA A 127 10.74 -4.60 15.82
#